data_AF-O27005-F1
#
_entry.id   AF-O27005-F1
#
_cell.length_a   1.000
_cell.length_b   1.000
_cell.length_c   1.000
_cell.angle_alpha   90.00
_cell.angle_beta   90.00
_cell.angle_gamma   90.00
#
_symmetry.space_group_name_H-M   'P 1'
#
loop_
_entity.id
_entity.type
_entity.pdbx_description
1 polymer ?
#
loop_
_entity_poly.entity_id
_entity_poly.type
_entity_poly.pdbx_seq_one_letter_code
_entity_poly.pdbx_strand_id
1 'polypeptide(L)'
;MLGYDRVALLGFQPAFVRKLHETFGDRLRVTDLNPGNKGKKYGVDVFDAKKCNKKIIQNSDVLVVTGSTVANGTFEDIMAMASDKRVIFYGTTIAGLAALMGVERFCPLSE
;
A
#
# COMPACT_ATOMS: atom_id res chain seq x y z
N MET A 1 -21.56 1.21 -5.20
CA MET A 1 -20.50 0.40 -4.56
C MET A 1 -19.32 0.39 -5.53
N LEU A 2 -18.18 0.99 -5.18
CA LEU A 2 -16.96 0.89 -6.00
C LEU A 2 -16.61 -0.61 -6.03
N GLY A 3 -16.57 -1.24 -7.21
CA GLY A 3 -16.43 -2.70 -7.38
C GLY A 3 -15.06 -3.28 -7.00
N TYR A 4 -14.43 -2.77 -5.96
CA TYR A 4 -13.16 -3.24 -5.41
C TYR A 4 -13.45 -4.02 -4.14
N ASP A 5 -13.15 -5.33 -4.16
CA ASP A 5 -13.45 -6.22 -3.06
C ASP A 5 -12.25 -6.50 -2.18
N ARG A 6 -11.01 -6.27 -2.63
CA ARG A 6 -9.81 -6.54 -1.85
C ARG A 6 -8.81 -5.39 -1.97
N VAL A 7 -8.46 -4.80 -0.84
CA VAL A 7 -7.54 -3.66 -0.75
C VAL A 7 -6.29 -4.08 0.00
N ALA A 8 -5.11 -3.75 -0.54
CA ALA A 8 -3.86 -3.88 0.19
C ALA A 8 -3.25 -2.53 0.53
N LEU A 9 -2.77 -2.41 1.77
CA LEU A 9 -1.91 -1.33 2.22
C LEU A 9 -0.48 -1.88 2.37
N LEU A 10 0.43 -1.43 1.49
CA LEU A 10 1.84 -1.79 1.54
C LEU A 10 2.62 -0.65 2.20
N GLY A 11 3.11 -0.89 3.41
CA GLY A 11 3.65 0.13 4.30
C GLY A 11 2.63 0.48 5.39
N PHE A 12 3.00 0.25 6.64
CA PHE A 12 2.16 0.51 7.79
C PHE A 12 2.09 2.01 8.10
N GLN A 13 0.90 2.59 7.95
CA GLN A 13 0.58 3.95 8.38
C GLN A 13 -0.66 3.90 9.28
N PRO A 14 -0.56 4.17 10.60
CA PRO A 14 -1.65 4.03 11.56
C PRO A 14 -3.00 4.64 11.13
N ALA A 15 -2.99 5.87 10.61
CA ALA A 15 -4.20 6.56 10.20
C ALA A 15 -4.89 5.84 9.01
N PHE A 16 -4.10 5.33 8.06
CA PHE A 16 -4.61 4.60 6.91
C PHE A 16 -5.14 3.24 7.33
N VAL A 17 -4.42 2.50 8.18
CA VAL A 17 -4.89 1.20 8.70
C VAL A 17 -6.25 1.36 9.35
N ARG A 18 -6.42 2.33 10.25
CA ARG A 18 -7.71 2.59 10.91
C ARG A 18 -8.81 2.90 9.90
N LYS A 19 -8.60 3.90 9.04
CA LYS A 19 -9.65 4.37 8.13
C LYS A 19 -10.01 3.34 7.04
N LEU A 20 -9.02 2.64 6.50
CA LEU A 20 -9.24 1.58 5.53
C LEU A 20 -9.91 0.37 6.20
N HIS A 21 -9.56 0.02 7.42
CA HIS A 21 -10.23 -1.09 8.11
C HIS A 21 -11.68 -0.77 8.46
N GLU A 22 -11.98 0.45 8.91
CA GLU A 22 -13.36 0.92 9.10
C GLU A 22 -14.20 0.81 7.81
N THR A 23 -13.57 0.98 6.65
CA THR A 23 -14.26 1.00 5.35
C THR A 23 -14.36 -0.39 4.71
N PHE A 24 -13.30 -1.19 4.80
CA PHE A 24 -13.16 -2.46 4.08
C PHE A 24 -13.23 -3.71 4.97
N GLY A 25 -13.07 -3.56 6.29
CA GLY A 25 -13.09 -4.68 7.24
C GLY A 25 -12.00 -5.70 6.93
N ASP A 26 -12.39 -6.98 6.88
CA ASP A 26 -11.50 -8.13 6.62
C ASP A 26 -10.95 -8.21 5.19
N ARG A 27 -11.47 -7.36 4.31
CA ARG A 27 -11.01 -7.21 2.93
C ARG A 27 -9.72 -6.38 2.81
N LEU A 28 -9.28 -5.77 3.91
CA LEU A 28 -7.99 -5.09 4.00
C LEU A 28 -6.87 -6.10 4.33
N ARG A 29 -5.77 -6.03 3.58
CA ARG A 29 -4.50 -6.68 3.92
C ARG A 29 -3.42 -5.64 4.10
N VAL A 30 -2.62 -5.76 5.14
CA VAL A 30 -1.56 -4.80 5.45
C VAL A 30 -0.22 -5.51 5.52
N THR A 31 0.80 -4.96 4.87
CA THR A 31 2.17 -5.46 4.99
C THR A 31 3.13 -4.36 5.39
N ASP A 32 4.23 -4.74 6.05
CA ASP A 32 5.30 -3.81 6.37
C ASP A 32 6.66 -4.52 6.42
N LEU A 33 7.73 -3.75 6.13
CA LEU A 33 9.10 -4.25 6.23
C LEU A 33 9.63 -4.19 7.67
N ASN A 34 9.16 -3.25 8.50
CA ASN A 34 9.62 -3.09 9.87
C ASN A 34 9.04 -4.19 10.77
N PRO A 35 9.87 -5.01 11.43
CA PRO A 35 9.40 -6.06 12.34
C PRO A 35 8.54 -5.54 13.50
N GLY A 36 8.75 -4.31 13.98
CA GLY A 36 7.94 -3.73 15.07
C GLY A 36 6.48 -3.44 14.71
N ASN A 37 6.20 -3.34 13.40
CA ASN A 37 4.84 -3.12 12.90
C ASN A 37 4.05 -4.43 12.74
N LYS A 38 4.72 -5.59 12.74
CA LYS A 38 4.09 -6.90 12.51
C LYS A 38 3.13 -7.29 13.63
N GLY A 39 2.20 -8.18 13.30
CA GLY A 39 1.17 -8.67 14.22
C GLY A 39 -0.09 -7.81 14.19
N LYS A 40 -0.97 -7.98 15.19
CA LYS A 40 -2.27 -7.33 15.21
C LYS A 40 -2.15 -5.86 15.61
N LYS A 41 -2.55 -4.94 14.73
CA LYS A 41 -2.57 -3.49 14.95
C LYS A 41 -3.95 -2.95 14.57
N TYR A 42 -4.61 -2.25 15.50
CA TYR A 42 -5.95 -1.70 15.26
C TYR A 42 -6.98 -2.73 14.75
N GLY A 43 -6.88 -3.98 15.21
CA GLY A 43 -7.76 -5.08 14.77
C GLY A 43 -7.32 -5.80 13.49
N VAL A 44 -6.29 -5.29 12.78
CA VAL A 44 -5.81 -5.82 11.50
C VAL A 44 -4.48 -6.54 11.66
N ASP A 45 -4.32 -7.68 10.99
CA ASP A 45 -3.02 -8.36 10.90
C ASP A 45 -2.08 -7.63 9.93
N VAL A 46 -0.91 -7.26 10.43
CA VAL A 46 0.19 -6.70 9.63
C VAL A 46 1.21 -7.80 9.33
N PHE A 47 1.32 -8.15 8.06
CA PHE A 47 2.16 -9.23 7.57
C PHE A 47 3.57 -8.75 7.19
N ASP A 48 4.52 -9.68 7.15
CA ASP A 48 5.87 -9.43 6.67
C ASP A 48 5.88 -9.18 5.16
N ALA A 49 6.22 -7.95 4.74
CA ALA A 49 6.23 -7.57 3.33
C ALA A 49 7.14 -8.46 2.48
N LYS A 50 8.31 -8.89 2.99
CA LYS A 50 9.26 -9.73 2.23
C LYS A 50 8.67 -11.10 1.91
N LYS A 51 7.80 -11.62 2.77
CA LYS A 51 7.18 -12.95 2.63
C LYS A 51 5.84 -12.90 1.91
N CYS A 52 5.09 -11.81 2.09
CA CYS A 52 3.67 -11.79 1.76
C CYS A 52 3.30 -10.86 0.60
N ASN A 53 4.12 -9.86 0.22
CA ASN A 53 3.75 -8.87 -0.80
C ASN A 53 3.29 -9.51 -2.11
N LYS A 54 4.06 -10.44 -2.67
CA LYS A 54 3.71 -11.10 -3.94
C LYS A 54 2.30 -11.69 -3.92
N LYS A 55 1.99 -12.49 -2.89
CA LYS A 55 0.68 -13.13 -2.74
C LYS A 55 -0.43 -12.12 -2.48
N ILE A 56 -0.17 -11.12 -1.63
CA ILE A 56 -1.18 -10.10 -1.29
C ILE A 56 -1.50 -9.22 -2.50
N ILE A 57 -0.49 -8.78 -3.25
CA ILE A 57 -0.66 -8.00 -4.48
C ILE A 57 -1.49 -8.75 -5.51
N GLN A 58 -1.16 -10.03 -5.77
CA GLN A 58 -1.91 -10.87 -6.71
C GLN A 58 -3.39 -11.04 -6.33
N ASN A 59 -3.71 -11.00 -5.04
CA ASN A 59 -5.07 -11.17 -4.51
C ASN A 59 -5.76 -9.83 -4.17
N SER A 60 -5.23 -8.70 -4.62
CA SER A 60 -5.82 -7.39 -4.36
C SER A 60 -6.25 -6.73 -5.66
N ASP A 61 -7.32 -5.94 -5.58
CA ASP A 61 -7.85 -5.21 -6.73
C ASP A 61 -7.30 -3.76 -6.77
N VAL A 62 -7.00 -3.20 -5.58
CA VAL A 62 -6.38 -1.87 -5.40
C VAL A 62 -5.25 -1.96 -4.37
N LEU A 63 -4.14 -1.28 -4.68
CA LEU A 63 -3.00 -1.15 -3.78
C LEU A 63 -2.86 0.31 -3.32
N VAL A 64 -2.71 0.50 -2.02
CA VAL A 64 -2.28 1.76 -1.40
C VAL A 64 -0.84 1.55 -0.92
N VAL A 65 0.11 2.30 -1.48
CA VAL A 65 1.54 1.97 -1.36
C VAL A 65 2.33 3.14 -0.81
N THR A 66 3.16 2.92 0.20
CA THR A 66 4.08 3.94 0.70
C THR A 66 5.05 4.40 -0.39
N GLY A 67 5.29 5.71 -0.46
CA GLY A 67 6.27 6.31 -1.35
C GLY A 67 7.72 6.01 -0.97
N SER A 68 7.97 5.49 0.25
CA SER A 68 9.31 5.04 0.66
C SER A 68 9.84 3.84 -0.13
N THR A 69 8.98 3.21 -0.95
CA THR A 69 9.35 2.17 -1.92
C THR A 69 10.41 2.64 -2.92
N VAL A 70 10.43 3.94 -3.25
CA VAL A 70 11.50 4.54 -4.07
C VAL A 70 12.83 4.52 -3.32
N ALA A 71 12.82 5.00 -2.07
CA ALA A 71 14.04 5.14 -1.28
C ALA A 71 14.67 3.79 -0.88
N ASN A 72 13.85 2.74 -0.76
CA ASN A 72 14.34 1.41 -0.41
C ASN A 72 14.50 0.47 -1.61
N GLY A 73 14.32 0.96 -2.84
CA GLY A 73 14.55 0.20 -4.08
C GLY A 73 13.54 -0.92 -4.34
N THR A 74 12.31 -0.82 -3.84
CA THR A 74 11.25 -1.83 -4.07
C THR A 74 10.12 -1.34 -4.97
N PHE A 75 10.20 -0.11 -5.48
CA PHE A 75 9.19 0.50 -6.33
C PHE A 75 8.96 -0.31 -7.61
N GLU A 76 10.02 -0.62 -8.34
CA GLU A 76 9.97 -1.31 -9.63
C GLU A 76 9.39 -2.72 -9.48
N ASP A 77 9.81 -3.45 -8.45
CA ASP A 77 9.30 -4.80 -8.14
C ASP A 77 7.80 -4.77 -7.84
N ILE A 78 7.33 -3.79 -7.05
CA ILE A 78 5.91 -3.62 -6.74
C ILE A 78 5.12 -3.29 -8.01
N MET A 79 5.62 -2.37 -8.84
CA MET A 79 4.96 -2.00 -10.10
C MET A 79 4.90 -3.17 -11.08
N ALA A 80 5.95 -3.98 -11.17
CA ALA A 80 5.97 -5.18 -12.01
C ALA A 80 4.92 -6.21 -11.54
N MET A 81 4.83 -6.45 -10.22
CA MET A 81 3.82 -7.34 -9.63
C MET A 81 2.38 -6.82 -9.76
N ALA A 82 2.21 -5.50 -9.86
CA ALA A 82 0.93 -4.82 -9.86
C ALA A 82 0.52 -4.26 -11.23
N SER A 83 1.12 -4.75 -12.32
CA SER A 83 0.94 -4.22 -13.68
C SER A 83 -0.52 -4.18 -14.18
N ASP A 84 -1.39 -5.03 -13.62
CA ASP A 84 -2.82 -5.09 -13.92
C ASP A 84 -3.71 -4.45 -12.84
N LYS A 85 -3.11 -3.79 -11.83
CA LYS A 85 -3.81 -3.23 -10.67
C LYS A 85 -3.75 -1.71 -10.65
N ARG A 86 -4.74 -1.09 -10.01
CA ARG A 86 -4.64 0.32 -9.64
C ARG A 86 -3.73 0.46 -8.43
N VAL A 87 -2.71 1.31 -8.54
CA VAL A 87 -1.71 1.56 -7.49
C VAL A 87 -1.73 3.03 -7.11
N ILE A 88 -2.05 3.32 -5.86
CA ILE A 88 -2.13 4.69 -5.32
C ILE A 88 -0.99 4.87 -4.32
N PHE A 89 0.00 5.68 -4.68
CA PHE A 89 1.11 5.96 -3.77
C PHE A 89 0.76 7.05 -2.75
N TYR A 90 1.31 6.98 -1.55
CA TYR A 90 1.18 8.04 -0.54
C TYR A 90 2.51 8.45 0.07
N GLY A 91 2.55 9.63 0.70
CA GLY A 91 3.76 10.17 1.32
C GLY A 91 4.56 11.06 0.37
N THR A 92 5.54 11.77 0.93
CA THR A 92 6.28 12.82 0.22
C THR A 92 7.42 12.27 -0.64
N THR A 93 8.02 11.15 -0.24
CA THR A 93 9.19 10.53 -0.93
C THR A 93 8.95 10.25 -2.41
N ILE A 94 7.74 9.86 -2.80
CA ILE A 94 7.36 9.55 -4.18
C ILE A 94 7.04 10.79 -5.02
N ALA A 95 6.88 11.98 -4.43
CA ALA A 95 6.30 13.14 -5.12
C ALA A 95 7.02 13.50 -6.43
N GLY A 96 8.35 13.53 -6.42
CA GLY A 96 9.14 13.79 -7.63
C GLY A 96 9.00 12.69 -8.68
N LEU A 97 9.07 11.43 -8.26
CA LEU A 97 8.93 10.29 -9.18
C LEU A 97 7.51 10.20 -9.76
N ALA A 98 6.48 10.50 -8.98
CA ALA A 98 5.10 10.60 -9.44
C ALA A 98 4.93 11.67 -10.52
N ALA A 99 5.54 12.85 -10.34
CA ALA A 99 5.51 13.91 -11.35
C ALA A 99 6.24 13.52 -12.64
N LEU A 100 7.35 12.79 -12.53
CA LEU A 100 8.16 12.37 -13.68
C LEU A 100 7.59 11.17 -14.44
N MET A 101 7.05 10.19 -13.72
CA MET A 101 6.58 8.91 -14.29
C MET A 101 5.07 8.82 -14.45
N GLY A 102 4.32 9.82 -13.99
CA GLY A 102 2.86 9.86 -14.10
C GLY A 102 2.15 8.79 -13.27
N VAL A 103 2.78 8.27 -12.21
CA VAL A 103 2.12 7.31 -11.30
C VAL A 103 1.16 8.03 -10.36
N GLU A 104 0.05 7.37 -10.03
CA GLU A 104 -0.99 7.95 -9.17
C GLU A 104 -0.46 8.15 -7.74
N ARG A 105 -0.63 9.37 -7.21
CA ARG A 105 -0.21 9.74 -5.86
C ARG A 105 -1.34 10.45 -5.13
N PHE A 106 -1.64 10.00 -3.91
CA PHE A 106 -2.52 10.68 -2.98
C PHE A 106 -1.69 11.54 -2.00
N CYS A 107 -1.88 12.86 -2.07
CA CYS A 107 -1.43 13.79 -1.04
C CYS A 107 -2.38 14.99 -0.93
N PRO A 108 -3.22 15.05 0.12
CA PRO A 108 -4.32 16.02 0.20
C PRO A 108 -3.86 17.46 0.50
N LEU A 109 -2.57 17.68 0.80
CA LEU A 109 -2.01 18.97 1.20
C LEU A 109 -0.89 19.45 0.27
N SER A 110 -0.63 18.73 -0.83
CA SER A 110 0.33 19.15 -1.85
C SER A 110 -0.34 18.95 -3.22
N GLU A 111 -1.05 19.98 -3.66
CA GLU A 111 -1.37 20.22 -5.06
C GLU A 111 -0.54 21.40 -5.55
#